data_AF-A0A8S0TAB8-F1
#
_entry.id   AF-A0A8S0TAB8-F1
#
_cell.length_a   1.000
_cell.length_b   1.000
_cell.length_c   1.000
_cell.angle_alpha   90.00
_cell.angle_beta   90.00
_cell.angle_gamma   90.00
#
_symmetry.space_group_name_H-M   'P 1'
#
loop_
_entity.id
_entity.type
_entity.pdbx_description
1 polymer ?
#
loop_
_entity_poly.entity_id
_entity_poly.type
_entity_poly.pdbx_seq_one_letter_code
_entity_poly.pdbx_strand_id
1 'polypeptide(L)'
;MSEIVEGTDRPSTSSITSLESIKTSGNAGFDASRIAEVKAWLISQFDAAGKDLPDFEYTPRSIAHLHKIVALSQAKTQAATIVANDFRQKATEYRSQAARIREILEHVGLVQDSLPSNVVSSAQVLANAANLLNIRDTELSR
;
A
#
# COMPACT_ATOMS: atom_id res chain seq x y z
N MET A 1 40.91 -2.05 -80.11
CA MET A 1 40.18 -3.32 -80.13
C MET A 1 40.22 -3.87 -78.71
N SER A 2 39.04 -3.94 -78.05
CA SER A 2 38.68 -4.73 -76.85
C SER A 2 39.39 -4.41 -75.51
N GLU A 3 38.78 -3.96 -74.41
CA GLU A 3 37.54 -4.27 -73.67
C GLU A 3 37.71 -5.32 -72.51
N ILE A 4 37.76 -4.78 -71.27
CA ILE A 4 37.16 -5.15 -69.96
C ILE A 4 37.45 -6.50 -69.26
N VAL A 5 37.57 -6.39 -67.91
CA VAL A 5 37.05 -7.25 -66.80
C VAL A 5 38.16 -7.79 -65.87
N GLU A 6 38.45 -7.16 -64.72
CA GLU A 6 37.77 -7.18 -63.41
C GLU A 6 38.09 -8.44 -62.56
N GLY A 7 38.56 -8.24 -61.33
CA GLY A 7 38.79 -9.35 -60.37
C GLY A 7 39.75 -9.06 -59.22
N THR A 8 39.41 -8.06 -58.40
CA THR A 8 39.96 -7.69 -57.07
C THR A 8 39.92 -8.91 -56.10
N ASP A 9 40.87 -9.17 -55.18
CA ASP A 9 40.92 -8.52 -53.86
C ASP A 9 42.19 -8.84 -53.05
N ARG A 10 42.59 -7.87 -52.21
CA ARG A 10 43.80 -7.83 -51.37
C ARG A 10 43.36 -7.77 -49.89
N PRO A 11 44.01 -8.47 -48.94
CA PRO A 11 43.57 -8.40 -47.55
C PRO A 11 44.09 -7.11 -46.91
N SER A 12 43.19 -6.30 -46.36
CA SER A 12 43.54 -5.17 -45.50
C SER A 12 43.03 -5.43 -44.09
N THR A 13 43.97 -5.63 -43.17
CA THR A 13 43.77 -5.47 -41.73
C THR A 13 43.45 -4.02 -41.39
N SER A 14 42.42 -3.80 -40.59
CA SER A 14 42.31 -2.83 -39.49
C SER A 14 40.89 -2.30 -39.39
N SER A 15 40.16 -2.68 -38.34
CA SER A 15 39.25 -1.81 -37.60
C SER A 15 38.82 -2.53 -36.33
N ILE A 16 39.60 -2.28 -35.28
CA ILE A 16 39.14 -2.36 -33.91
C ILE A 16 38.03 -1.32 -33.78
N THR A 17 36.78 -1.74 -33.59
CA THR A 17 35.72 -1.11 -32.77
C THR A 17 34.40 -1.80 -33.11
N SER A 18 34.02 -2.80 -32.32
CA SER A 18 32.64 -3.31 -32.27
C SER A 18 32.41 -3.97 -30.92
N LEU A 19 32.43 -3.12 -29.90
CA LEU A 19 32.07 -3.46 -28.52
C LEU A 19 31.19 -2.36 -27.95
N GLU A 20 30.14 -1.96 -28.68
CA GLU A 20 29.07 -1.12 -28.13
C GLU A 20 27.76 -1.34 -28.90
N SER A 21 27.04 -2.43 -28.61
CA SER A 21 25.64 -2.58 -29.04
C SER A 21 24.76 -3.51 -28.20
N ILE A 22 25.12 -3.84 -26.95
CA ILE A 22 24.36 -4.83 -26.15
C ILE A 22 23.57 -4.20 -24.98
N LYS A 23 23.27 -2.89 -24.96
CA LYS A 23 22.55 -2.29 -23.80
C LYS A 23 21.39 -1.32 -24.04
N THR A 24 20.93 -1.11 -25.28
CA THR A 24 19.86 -0.13 -25.55
C THR A 24 18.48 -0.74 -25.80
N SER A 25 18.36 -2.01 -26.20
CA SER A 25 17.06 -2.60 -26.54
C SER A 25 16.22 -3.01 -25.32
N GLY A 26 16.86 -3.54 -24.26
CA GLY A 26 16.15 -3.97 -23.04
C GLY A 26 15.68 -2.82 -22.14
N ASN A 27 16.33 -1.66 -22.19
CA ASN A 27 15.98 -0.51 -21.34
C ASN A 27 14.75 0.23 -21.88
N ALA A 28 14.61 0.35 -23.20
CA ALA A 28 13.50 1.07 -23.83
C ALA A 28 12.13 0.42 -23.57
N GLY A 29 12.03 -0.91 -23.62
CA GLY A 29 10.77 -1.62 -23.31
C GLY A 29 10.36 -1.54 -21.83
N PHE A 30 11.35 -1.52 -20.94
CA PHE A 30 11.14 -1.35 -19.51
C PHE A 30 10.73 0.08 -19.16
N ASP A 31 11.34 1.07 -19.82
CA ASP A 31 10.95 2.47 -19.68
C ASP A 31 9.53 2.72 -20.22
N ALA A 32 9.14 2.11 -21.33
CA ALA A 32 7.77 2.20 -21.86
C ALA A 32 6.72 1.64 -20.87
N SER A 33 7.03 0.51 -20.23
CA SER A 33 6.15 -0.11 -19.23
C SER A 33 6.00 0.78 -17.99
N ARG A 34 7.11 1.35 -17.50
CA ARG A 34 7.11 2.30 -16.38
C ARG A 34 6.37 3.59 -16.71
N ILE A 35 6.49 4.10 -17.94
CA ILE A 35 5.76 5.28 -18.43
C ILE A 35 4.25 5.03 -18.37
N ALA A 36 3.80 3.87 -18.86
CA ALA A 36 2.38 3.51 -18.85
C ALA A 36 1.83 3.41 -17.42
N GLU A 37 2.58 2.79 -16.50
CA GLU A 37 2.21 2.67 -15.09
C GLU A 37 2.12 4.04 -14.40
N VAL A 38 3.15 4.88 -14.57
CA VAL A 38 3.18 6.24 -14.01
C VAL A 38 2.02 7.07 -14.56
N LYS A 39 1.73 6.98 -15.87
CA LYS A 39 0.64 7.73 -16.50
C LYS A 39 -0.72 7.28 -15.97
N ALA A 40 -0.97 5.98 -15.88
CA ALA A 40 -2.22 5.44 -15.34
C ALA A 40 -2.42 5.86 -13.88
N TRP A 41 -1.36 5.79 -13.07
CA TRP A 41 -1.40 6.24 -11.68
C TRP A 41 -1.66 7.75 -11.56
N LEU A 42 -0.97 8.58 -12.35
CA LEU A 42 -1.17 10.03 -12.34
C LEU A 42 -2.60 10.41 -12.73
N ILE A 43 -3.15 9.80 -13.79
CA ILE A 43 -4.55 10.03 -14.18
C ILE A 43 -5.48 9.69 -13.02
N SER A 44 -5.30 8.53 -12.38
CA SER A 44 -6.14 8.12 -11.24
C SER A 44 -6.03 9.09 -10.04
N GLN A 45 -4.84 9.62 -9.74
CA GLN A 45 -4.68 10.57 -8.63
C GLN A 45 -5.24 11.95 -8.93
N PHE A 46 -5.10 12.42 -10.17
CA PHE A 46 -5.62 13.72 -10.60
C PHE A 46 -7.15 13.69 -10.74
N ASP A 47 -7.70 12.59 -11.27
CA ASP A 47 -9.14 12.34 -11.32
C ASP A 47 -9.76 12.31 -9.91
N ALA A 48 -9.13 11.63 -8.96
CA ALA A 48 -9.56 11.64 -7.55
C ALA A 48 -9.55 13.05 -6.92
N ALA A 49 -8.73 13.96 -7.44
CA ALA A 49 -8.66 15.36 -7.02
C ALA A 49 -9.54 16.30 -7.88
N GLY A 50 -10.27 15.77 -8.86
CA GLY A 50 -11.09 16.55 -9.80
C GLY A 50 -10.29 17.50 -10.69
N LYS A 51 -9.04 17.15 -11.00
CA LYS A 51 -8.12 17.96 -11.83
C LYS A 51 -7.70 17.19 -13.07
N ASP A 52 -7.45 17.92 -14.15
CA ASP A 52 -6.84 17.35 -15.34
C ASP A 52 -5.33 17.20 -15.18
N LEU A 53 -4.76 16.18 -15.82
CA LEU A 53 -3.33 15.94 -15.82
C LEU A 53 -2.61 17.04 -16.63
N PRO A 54 -1.69 17.80 -16.04
CA PRO A 54 -0.88 18.76 -16.79
C PRO A 54 0.03 18.05 -17.79
N ASP A 55 0.23 18.63 -18.97
CA ASP A 55 1.22 18.13 -19.92
C ASP A 55 2.65 18.30 -19.35
N PHE A 56 3.42 17.22 -19.34
CA PHE A 56 4.83 17.25 -18.95
C PHE A 56 5.67 16.37 -19.87
N GLU A 57 6.97 16.68 -19.94
CA GLU A 57 7.89 15.92 -20.79
C GLU A 57 8.25 14.57 -20.16
N TYR A 58 8.02 13.50 -20.92
CA TYR A 58 8.34 12.12 -20.56
C TYR A 58 9.83 11.82 -20.83
N THR A 59 10.73 12.55 -20.16
CA THR A 59 12.17 12.26 -20.19
C THR A 59 12.47 11.01 -19.32
N PRO A 60 13.43 10.15 -19.68
CA PRO A 60 13.77 8.96 -18.87
C PRO A 60 14.09 9.28 -17.39
N ARG A 61 14.70 10.44 -17.14
CA ARG A 61 14.98 10.94 -15.78
C ARG A 61 13.69 11.26 -15.02
N SER A 62 12.74 11.96 -15.63
CA SER A 62 11.48 12.34 -14.96
C SER A 62 10.66 11.09 -14.60
N ILE A 63 10.62 10.11 -15.51
CA ILE A 63 9.94 8.84 -15.29
C ILE A 63 10.58 8.01 -14.19
N ALA A 64 11.91 7.95 -14.12
CA ALA A 64 12.59 7.26 -13.03
C ALA A 64 12.27 7.88 -11.66
N HIS A 65 12.14 9.21 -11.58
CA HIS A 65 11.72 9.88 -10.35
C HIS A 65 10.24 9.64 -10.03
N LEU A 66 9.35 9.79 -11.01
CA LEU A 66 7.91 9.59 -10.84
C LEU A 66 7.58 8.14 -10.46
N HIS A 67 8.22 7.16 -11.09
CA HIS A 67 8.05 5.75 -10.77
C HIS A 67 8.44 5.44 -9.31
N LYS A 68 9.50 6.06 -8.77
CA LYS A 68 9.85 5.92 -7.35
C LYS A 68 8.77 6.48 -6.44
N ILE A 69 8.19 7.64 -6.80
CA ILE A 69 7.09 8.25 -6.05
C ILE A 69 5.85 7.37 -6.10
N VAL A 70 5.49 6.84 -7.28
CA VAL A 70 4.37 5.92 -7.48
C VAL A 70 4.54 4.68 -6.61
N ALA A 71 5.68 3.99 -6.71
CA ALA A 71 5.94 2.79 -5.91
C ALA A 71 5.86 3.06 -4.40
N LEU A 72 6.42 4.18 -3.93
CA LEU A 72 6.35 4.56 -2.52
C LEU A 72 4.91 4.88 -2.09
N SER A 73 4.16 5.61 -2.92
CA SER A 73 2.78 6.00 -2.62
C SER A 73 1.83 4.79 -2.57
N GLN A 74 2.00 3.84 -3.49
CA GLN A 74 1.22 2.60 -3.55
C GLN A 74 1.52 1.72 -2.34
N ALA A 75 2.81 1.54 -2.01
CA ALA A 75 3.21 0.78 -0.82
C ALA A 75 2.60 1.36 0.48
N LYS A 76 2.64 2.69 0.62
CA LYS A 76 2.01 3.39 1.76
C LYS A 76 0.49 3.21 1.78
N THR A 77 -0.16 3.33 0.63
CA THR A 77 -1.62 3.18 0.50
C THR A 77 -2.06 1.75 0.82
N GLN A 78 -1.28 0.75 0.38
CA GLN A 78 -1.52 -0.65 0.70
C GLN A 78 -1.37 -0.92 2.20
N ALA A 79 -0.29 -0.43 2.83
CA ALA A 79 -0.09 -0.57 4.26
C ALA A 79 -1.23 0.08 5.07
N ALA A 80 -1.65 1.29 4.69
CA ALA A 80 -2.78 1.97 5.31
C ALA A 80 -4.08 1.19 5.16
N THR A 81 -4.32 0.60 3.98
CA THR A 81 -5.50 -0.24 3.71
C THR A 81 -5.52 -1.49 4.58
N ILE A 82 -4.37 -2.13 4.79
CA ILE A 82 -4.25 -3.31 5.66
C ILE A 82 -4.61 -2.94 7.09
N VAL A 83 -4.04 -1.86 7.62
CA VAL A 83 -4.31 -1.39 8.99
C VAL A 83 -5.78 -0.98 9.16
N ALA A 84 -6.35 -0.28 8.17
CA ALA A 84 -7.76 0.09 8.19
C ALA A 84 -8.69 -1.13 8.22
N ASN A 85 -8.35 -2.18 7.46
CA ASN A 85 -9.11 -3.44 7.49
C ASN A 85 -9.01 -4.17 8.83
N ASP A 86 -7.80 -4.24 9.41
CA ASP A 86 -7.60 -4.83 10.73
C ASP A 86 -8.43 -4.12 11.80
N PHE A 87 -8.41 -2.78 11.83
CA PHE A 87 -9.24 -2.01 12.77
C PHE A 87 -10.72 -2.20 12.53
N ARG A 88 -11.18 -2.31 11.28
CA ARG A 88 -12.59 -2.59 10.99
C ARG A 88 -13.02 -3.96 11.49
N GLN A 89 -12.16 -4.96 11.35
CA GLN A 89 -12.40 -6.30 11.86
C GLN A 89 -12.45 -6.31 13.40
N LYS A 90 -11.43 -5.76 14.06
CA LYS A 90 -11.39 -5.63 15.53
C LYS A 90 -12.61 -4.88 16.07
N ALA A 91 -13.02 -3.80 15.42
CA ALA A 91 -14.22 -3.06 15.81
C ALA A 91 -15.51 -3.89 15.65
N THR A 92 -15.56 -4.83 14.71
CA THR A 92 -16.70 -5.75 14.55
C THR A 92 -16.71 -6.80 15.66
N GLU A 93 -15.55 -7.34 16.01
CA GLU A 93 -15.38 -8.29 17.12
C GLU A 93 -15.73 -7.66 18.48
N TYR A 94 -15.27 -6.44 18.75
CA TYR A 94 -15.64 -5.74 19.98
C TYR A 94 -17.14 -5.44 20.06
N ARG A 95 -17.78 -5.12 18.93
CA ARG A 95 -19.24 -4.93 18.89
C ARG A 95 -20.00 -6.21 19.17
N SER A 96 -19.58 -7.35 18.60
CA SER A 96 -20.22 -8.65 18.87
C SER A 96 -20.00 -9.08 20.32
N GLN A 97 -18.81 -8.85 20.88
CA GLN A 97 -18.53 -9.13 22.28
C GLN A 97 -19.36 -8.26 23.23
N ALA A 98 -19.50 -6.97 22.94
CA ALA A 98 -20.36 -6.07 23.70
C ALA A 98 -21.83 -6.52 23.64
N ALA A 99 -22.32 -6.93 22.47
CA ALA A 99 -23.67 -7.47 22.31
C ALA A 99 -23.87 -8.76 23.14
N ARG A 100 -22.89 -9.67 23.15
CA ARG A 100 -22.91 -10.89 23.97
C ARG A 100 -22.93 -10.57 25.47
N ILE A 101 -22.12 -9.62 25.93
CA ILE A 101 -22.12 -9.19 27.34
C ILE A 101 -23.48 -8.62 27.72
N ARG A 102 -24.06 -7.77 26.86
CA ARG A 102 -25.40 -7.22 27.07
C ARG A 102 -26.45 -8.32 27.19
N GLU A 103 -26.43 -9.30 26.30
CA GLU A 103 -27.32 -10.46 26.34
C GLU A 103 -27.16 -11.27 27.65
N ILE A 104 -25.94 -11.51 28.10
CA ILE A 104 -25.71 -12.20 29.39
C ILE A 104 -26.29 -11.39 30.54
N LEU A 105 -26.04 -10.07 30.58
CA LEU A 105 -26.56 -9.18 31.60
C LEU A 105 -28.10 -9.14 31.61
N GLU A 106 -28.72 -9.16 30.43
CA GLU A 106 -30.17 -9.27 30.26
C GLU A 106 -30.70 -10.59 30.84
N HIS A 107 -30.06 -11.73 30.54
CA HIS A 107 -30.47 -13.03 31.07
C HIS A 107 -30.34 -13.16 32.59
N VAL A 108 -29.33 -12.53 33.20
CA VAL A 108 -29.15 -12.55 34.67
C VAL A 108 -29.90 -11.43 35.39
N GLY A 109 -30.69 -10.62 34.67
CA GLY A 109 -31.48 -9.53 35.25
C GLY A 109 -30.65 -8.31 35.69
N LEU A 110 -29.41 -8.18 35.23
CA LEU A 110 -28.51 -7.06 35.49
C LEU A 110 -28.54 -6.04 34.35
N VAL A 111 -29.72 -5.68 33.87
CA VAL A 111 -29.89 -4.67 32.82
C VAL A 111 -29.61 -3.29 33.40
N GLN A 112 -28.78 -2.49 32.72
CA GLN A 112 -28.37 -1.16 33.21
C GLN A 112 -29.55 -0.26 33.56
N ASP A 113 -30.63 -0.32 32.78
CA ASP A 113 -31.84 0.48 32.98
C ASP A 113 -32.73 0.00 34.15
N SER A 114 -32.53 -1.23 34.64
CA SER A 114 -33.30 -1.78 35.76
C SER A 114 -32.56 -1.73 37.09
N LEU A 115 -31.31 -1.25 37.11
CA LEU A 115 -30.50 -1.21 38.33
C LEU A 115 -30.77 0.07 39.15
N PRO A 116 -31.05 -0.03 40.46
CA PRO A 116 -31.18 1.14 41.32
C PRO A 116 -29.84 1.89 41.46
N SER A 117 -29.89 3.22 41.58
CA SER A 117 -28.71 4.10 41.42
C SER A 117 -27.57 3.83 42.40
N ASN A 118 -27.89 3.30 43.59
CA ASN A 118 -26.90 2.90 44.60
C ASN A 118 -26.05 1.71 44.14
N VAL A 119 -26.65 0.77 43.40
CA VAL A 119 -25.95 -0.41 42.85
C VAL A 119 -25.05 0.02 41.70
N VAL A 120 -25.53 0.88 40.81
CA VAL A 120 -24.75 1.46 39.71
C VAL A 120 -23.54 2.22 40.25
N SER A 121 -23.73 3.07 41.26
CA SER A 121 -22.65 3.86 41.88
C SER A 121 -21.61 2.96 42.54
N SER A 122 -22.04 1.91 43.25
CA SER A 122 -21.14 0.98 43.93
C SER A 122 -20.34 0.13 42.93
N ALA A 123 -20.98 -0.34 41.87
CA ALA A 123 -20.31 -1.07 40.79
C ALA A 123 -19.29 -0.19 40.06
N GLN A 124 -19.59 1.09 39.85
CA GLN A 124 -18.65 2.05 39.24
C GLN A 124 -17.40 2.27 40.11
N VAL A 125 -17.57 2.41 41.43
CA VAL A 125 -16.43 2.54 42.36
C VAL A 125 -15.57 1.28 42.34
N LEU A 126 -16.19 0.10 42.35
CA LEU A 126 -15.47 -1.17 42.26
C LEU A 126 -14.72 -1.31 40.92
N ALA A 127 -15.37 -0.96 39.80
CA ALA A 127 -14.74 -0.98 38.48
C ALA A 127 -13.55 -0.01 38.41
N ASN A 128 -13.68 1.19 38.99
CA ASN A 128 -12.59 2.16 39.06
C ASN A 128 -11.43 1.64 39.93
N ALA A 129 -11.72 1.04 41.09
CA ALA A 129 -10.70 0.43 41.95
C ALA A 129 -9.97 -0.72 41.23
N ALA A 130 -10.70 -1.61 40.56
CA ALA A 130 -10.13 -2.70 39.77
C ALA A 130 -9.27 -2.19 38.60
N ASN A 131 -9.71 -1.12 37.94
CA ASN A 131 -8.95 -0.44 36.88
C ASN A 131 -7.64 0.16 37.39
N LEU A 132 -7.67 0.81 38.57
CA LEU A 132 -6.48 1.40 39.21
C LEU A 132 -5.49 0.32 39.68
N LEU A 133 -6.02 -0.79 40.20
CA LEU A 133 -5.23 -1.94 40.66
C LEU A 133 -4.78 -2.85 39.51
N ASN A 134 -5.16 -2.53 38.27
CA ASN A 134 -4.87 -3.30 37.06
C ASN A 134 -5.22 -4.81 37.15
N ILE A 135 -6.23 -5.14 37.95
CA ILE A 135 -6.72 -6.51 38.20
C ILE A 135 -7.87 -6.89 37.27
N ARG A 136 -7.88 -6.33 36.06
CA ARG A 136 -8.95 -6.57 35.06
C ARG A 136 -8.99 -8.01 34.55
N ASP A 137 -7.84 -8.69 34.57
CA ASP A 137 -7.68 -10.08 34.14
C ASP A 137 -7.27 -10.95 35.33
N THR A 138 -8.23 -11.64 35.96
CA THR A 138 -7.90 -12.72 36.92
C THR A 138 -7.45 -14.00 36.20
N GLU A 139 -7.44 -14.03 34.88
CA GLU A 139 -6.93 -15.15 34.07
C GLU A 139 -5.39 -15.22 34.03
N LEU A 140 -4.68 -14.17 34.50
CA LEU A 140 -3.21 -14.13 34.53
C LEU A 140 -2.59 -14.63 35.86
N SER A 141 -3.40 -15.05 36.82
CA SER A 141 -2.96 -15.52 38.15
C SER A 141 -2.84 -17.04 38.27
N ARG A 142 -2.62 -17.75 37.15
CA ARG A 142 -2.41 -19.20 37.16
C ARG A 142 -0.95 -19.57 36.97
#